data_AF-A0A967KMW8-F1
#
_entry.id   AF-A0A967KMW8-F1
#
_cell.length_a   1.000
_cell.length_b   1.000
_cell.length_c   1.000
_cell.angle_alpha   90.00
_cell.angle_beta   90.00
_cell.angle_gamma   90.00
#
_symmetry.space_group_name_H-M   'P 1'
#
loop_
_entity.id
_entity.type
_entity.pdbx_description
1 polymer ?
#
loop_
_entity_poly.entity_id
_entity_poly.type
_entity_poly.pdbx_seq_one_letter_code
_entity_poly.pdbx_strand_id
1 'polypeptide(L)' 'MKTILVDAIDAFVIVGEGIFQNMYDLLEQYPNKKIILTGANDEQMEKFGLN' A
#
# COMPACT_ATOMS: atom_id res chain seq x y z
N MET A 1 2.07 14.48 -16.15
CA MET A 1 1.51 13.87 -14.92
C MET A 1 2.58 13.01 -14.26
N LYS A 2 2.73 13.09 -12.94
CA LYS A 2 3.63 12.21 -12.17
C LYS A 2 2.77 11.25 -11.33
N THR A 3 3.25 10.03 -11.14
CA THR A 3 2.60 8.97 -10.35
C THR A 3 3.48 8.64 -9.15
N ILE A 4 2.85 8.36 -8.00
CA ILE A 4 3.53 7.84 -6.81
C ILE A 4 3.29 6.33 -6.77
N LEU A 5 4.39 5.58 -6.78
CA LEU A 5 4.40 4.15 -6.56
C LEU A 5 4.66 3.91 -5.08
N VAL A 6 3.81 3.13 -4.43
CA VAL A 6 3.91 2.83 -3.00
C VAL A 6 3.90 1.32 -2.84
N ASP A 7 4.88 0.79 -2.11
CA ASP A 7 4.90 -0.62 -1.76
C ASP A 7 3.75 -0.95 -0.80
N ALA A 8 3.19 -2.15 -0.91
CA ALA A 8 2.03 -2.54 -0.11
C ALA A 8 2.45 -2.94 1.31
N ILE A 9 3.27 -3.98 1.43
CA ILE A 9 3.58 -4.63 2.71
C ILE A 9 4.69 -3.86 3.43
N ASP A 10 4.53 -3.63 4.73
CA ASP A 10 5.46 -2.90 5.61
C ASP A 10 5.72 -1.44 5.20
N ALA A 11 4.97 -0.93 4.21
CA ALA A 11 4.97 0.47 3.78
C ALA A 11 3.57 1.10 3.86
N PHE A 12 2.59 0.55 3.14
CA PHE A 12 1.19 1.04 3.17
C PHE A 12 0.29 0.23 4.12
N VAL A 13 0.57 -1.06 4.27
CA VAL A 13 -0.14 -2.01 5.14
C VAL A 13 0.86 -2.62 6.10
N ILE A 14 0.56 -2.56 7.40
CA ILE A 14 1.30 -3.26 8.44
C ILE A 14 0.62 -4.61 8.69
N VAL A 15 1.39 -5.69 8.57
CA VAL A 15 0.86 -7.06 8.67
C VAL A 15 0.24 -7.28 10.06
N GLY A 16 -1.04 -7.65 10.08
CA GLY A 16 -1.79 -7.88 11.32
C GLY A 16 -2.39 -6.61 11.96
N GLU A 17 -2.02 -5.42 11.49
CA GLU A 17 -2.55 -4.14 11.99
C GLU A 17 -3.42 -3.40 10.96
N GLY A 18 -3.23 -3.65 9.65
CA GLY A 18 -4.00 -3.04 8.57
C GLY A 18 -3.32 -1.83 7.95
N ILE A 19 -4.09 -0.87 7.44
CA ILE A 19 -3.55 0.31 6.75
C ILE A 19 -2.74 1.17 7.72
N PHE A 20 -1.54 1.56 7.32
CA PHE A 20 -0.75 2.51 8.07
C PHE A 20 -1.30 3.93 7.87
N GLN A 21 -2.16 4.38 8.79
CA GLN A 21 -2.92 5.63 8.65
C GLN A 21 -2.04 6.85 8.36
N ASN A 22 -0.88 6.97 9.00
CA ASN A 22 0.04 8.09 8.76
C ASN A 22 0.56 8.13 7.31
N MET A 23 0.78 6.98 6.68
CA MET A 23 1.17 6.90 5.27
C MET A 23 0.00 7.31 4.37
N TYR A 24 -1.21 6.84 4.67
CA TYR A 24 -2.42 7.24 3.95
C TYR A 24 -2.63 8.76 4.00
N ASP A 25 -2.58 9.36 5.19
CA ASP A 25 -2.79 10.79 5.40
C ASP A 25 -1.72 11.64 4.68
N LEU A 26 -0.47 11.16 4.63
CA LEU A 26 0.61 11.79 3.88
C LEU A 26 0.33 11.76 2.37
N LEU A 27 -0.06 10.59 1.84
CA LEU A 27 -0.32 10.42 0.42
C LEU A 27 -1.48 11.31 -0.05
N GLU A 28 -2.52 11.48 0.75
CA GLU A 28 -3.68 12.34 0.42
C GLU A 28 -3.33 13.82 0.22
N GLN A 29 -2.18 14.29 0.73
CA GLN A 29 -1.70 15.65 0.48
C GLN A 29 -1.19 15.86 -0.94
N TYR A 30 -0.93 14.79 -1.68
CA TYR A 30 -0.44 14.86 -3.05
C TYR A 30 -1.59 14.63 -4.05
N PRO A 31 -1.81 15.54 -5.02
CA PRO A 31 -2.84 15.36 -6.05
C PRO A 31 -2.48 14.29 -7.09
N ASN A 32 -1.29 13.71 -6.98
CA ASN A 32 -0.79 12.69 -7.88
C ASN A 32 -1.63 11.41 -7.79
N LYS A 33 -1.66 10.64 -8.87
CA LYS A 33 -2.19 9.27 -8.83
C LYS A 33 -1.26 8.41 -7.97
N LYS A 34 -1.82 7.67 -7.02
CA LYS A 34 -1.11 6.64 -6.24
C LYS A 34 -1.41 5.28 -6.86
N ILE A 35 -0.40 4.44 -6.96
CA ILE A 35 -0.55 3.02 -7.28
C ILE A 35 0.12 2.27 -6.15
N ILE A 36 -0.68 1.52 -5.40
CA ILE A 36 -0.17 0.53 -4.45
C ILE A 36 0.25 -0.69 -5.27
N LEU A 37 1.48 -1.14 -5.11
CA LEU A 37 2.01 -2.33 -5.75
C LEU A 37 2.60 -3.26 -4.69
N THR A 38 2.61 -4.55 -5.01
CA THR A 38 3.16 -5.56 -4.13
C THR A 38 3.93 -6.57 -4.97
N GLY A 39 4.99 -7.12 -4.38
CA GLY A 39 5.66 -8.31 -4.90
C GLY A 39 5.02 -9.62 -4.44
N ALA A 40 3.89 -9.56 -3.72
CA ALA A 40 3.17 -10.72 -3.24
C ALA A 40 2.67 -11.59 -4.40
N ASN A 41 2.99 -12.88 -4.36
CA ASN A 41 2.35 -13.88 -5.19
C ASN A 41 0.93 -14.21 -4.67
N ASP A 42 0.19 -15.05 -5.38
CA ASP A 42 -1.20 -15.39 -5.05
C ASP A 42 -1.37 -15.92 -3.61
N GLU A 43 -0.48 -16.81 -3.16
CA GLU A 43 -0.50 -17.34 -1.78
C GLU A 43 -0.23 -16.24 -0.73
N GLN A 44 0.67 -15.32 -1.04
CA GLN A 44 1.00 -14.19 -0.17
C GLN A 44 -0.14 -13.16 -0.13
N MET A 45 -0.86 -12.95 -1.23
CA MET A 45 -2.03 -12.08 -1.27
C MET A 45 -3.09 -12.53 -0.27
N GLU A 46 -3.42 -13.82 -0.26
CA GLU A 46 -4.35 -14.41 0.73
C GLU A 46 -3.80 -14.31 2.15
N LYS A 47 -2.52 -14.66 2.35
CA LYS A 47 -1.87 -14.63 3.67
C LYS A 47 -1.86 -13.23 4.29
N PHE A 48 -1.64 -12.20 3.49
CA PHE A 48 -1.53 -10.82 3.94
C PHE A 48 -2.84 -10.03 3.84
N GLY A 49 -3.93 -10.66 3.36
CA GLY A 49 -5.24 -10.03 3.23
C GLY A 49 -5.26 -8.87 2.23
N LEU A 50 -4.58 -9.05 1.09
CA LEU A 50 -4.42 -8.03 0.05
C LEU A 50 -5.40 -8.20 -1.14
N ASN A 51 -6.30 -9.18 -1.07
CA ASN A 51 -7.23 -9.62 -2.11
C ASN A 51 -8.69 -9.17 -1.88
#